data_AF-A0A522DE86-F1
#
_entry.id   AF-A0A522DE86-F1
#
_cell.length_a   1.000
_cell.length_b   1.000
_cell.length_c   1.000
_cell.angle_alpha   90.00
_cell.angle_beta   90.00
_cell.angle_gamma   90.00
#
_symmetry.space_group_name_H-M   'P 1'
#
loop_
_entity.id
_entity.type
_entity.pdbx_description
1 polymer ?
#
loop_
_entity_poly.entity_id
_entity_poly.type
_entity_poly.pdbx_seq_one_letter_code
_entity_poly.pdbx_strand_id
1 'polypeptide(L)' 'GTEIGIELSREEMAEMIGTTQETVIRLLSDFKDKKVLLVDGRRIVVMDAKPLLQLTHSIV' A
#
# COMPACT_ATOMS: atom_id res chain seq x y z
N GLY A 1 -10.50 -6.91 -7.76
CA GLY A 1 -9.45 -5.88 -7.64
C GLY A 1 -8.22 -6.40 -8.34
N THR A 2 -7.41 -5.51 -8.89
CA THR A 2 -6.13 -5.88 -9.51
C THR A 2 -5.04 -5.77 -8.45
N GLU A 3 -4.39 -6.87 -8.10
CA GLU A 3 -3.25 -6.87 -7.19
C GLU A 3 -1.98 -6.60 -8.00
N ILE A 4 -1.40 -5.40 -7.85
CA ILE A 4 -0.08 -5.10 -8.38
C ILE A 4 0.93 -5.32 -7.25
N GLY A 5 1.58 -6.48 -7.29
CA GLY A 5 2.68 -6.81 -6.39
C GLY A 5 4.00 -6.27 -6.93
N ILE A 6 4.66 -5.42 -6.15
CA ILE A 6 6.01 -4.93 -6.45
C ILE A 6 6.93 -5.42 -5.34
N GLU A 7 8.09 -5.96 -5.72
CA GLU A 7 9.15 -6.27 -4.77
C GLU A 7 10.18 -5.16 -4.81
N LEU A 8 10.27 -4.37 -3.74
CA LEU A 8 11.27 -3.31 -3.61
C LEU A 8 11.78 -3.21 -2.18
N SER A 9 13.09 -3.01 -2.02
CA SER A 9 13.68 -2.65 -0.74
C SER A 9 13.39 -1.18 -0.39
N ARG A 10 13.55 -0.84 0.90
CA ARG A 10 13.31 0.54 1.37
C ARG A 10 14.41 1.48 0.90
N GLU A 11 15.62 0.95 0.74
CA GLU A 11 16.76 1.59 0.06
C GLU A 11 16.37 2.00 -1.36
N GLU A 12 15.94 1.05 -2.20
CA GLU A 12 15.56 1.32 -3.58
C GLU A 12 14.42 2.33 -3.67
N MET A 13 13.41 2.23 -2.79
CA MET A 13 12.30 3.20 -2.75
C MET A 13 12.80 4.60 -2.39
N ALA A 14 13.70 4.69 -1.42
CA ALA A 14 14.25 5.95 -0.94
C ALA A 14 15.12 6.62 -2.01
N GLU A 15 15.97 5.84 -2.70
CA GLU A 15 16.80 6.32 -3.81
C GLU A 15 15.95 6.79 -4.99
N MET A 16 14.94 6.01 -5.39
CA MET A 16 14.06 6.34 -6.52
C MET A 16 13.23 7.62 -6.26
N ILE A 17 12.76 7.81 -5.04
CA ILE A 17 11.92 8.96 -4.64
C ILE A 17 12.81 10.16 -4.23
N GLY A 18 14.11 9.96 -3.99
CA GLY A 18 15.02 11.00 -3.51
C GLY A 18 14.74 11.40 -2.06
N THR A 19 14.40 10.42 -1.21
CA THR A 19 14.05 10.63 0.19
C THR A 19 14.87 9.72 1.12
N THR A 20 14.56 9.72 2.42
CA THR A 20 15.20 8.82 3.39
C THR A 20 14.38 7.55 3.58
N GLN A 21 15.04 6.44 3.93
CA GLN A 21 14.35 5.18 4.27
C GLN A 21 13.31 5.34 5.37
N GLU A 22 13.60 6.17 6.38
CA GLU A 22 12.66 6.48 7.47
C GLU A 22 11.37 7.09 6.93
N THR A 23 11.48 8.04 5.99
CA THR A 23 10.33 8.69 5.37
C THR A 23 9.50 7.67 4.59
N VAL A 24 10.13 6.79 3.81
CA VAL A 24 9.45 5.71 3.10
C VAL A 24 8.71 4.78 4.08
N ILE A 25 9.36 4.38 5.18
CA ILE A 25 8.76 3.50 6.18
C ILE A 25 7.54 4.16 6.83
N ARG A 26 7.61 5.45 7.18
CA ARG A 26 6.46 6.21 7.71
C ARG A 26 5.31 6.25 6.70
N LEU A 27 5.61 6.59 5.44
CA LEU A 27 4.58 6.66 4.38
C LEU A 27 3.92 5.31 4.13
N LEU A 28 4.70 4.22 4.07
CA LEU A 28 4.16 2.87 3.92
C LEU A 28 3.29 2.46 5.12
N SER A 29 3.67 2.87 6.33
CA SER A 29 2.86 2.61 7.54
C SER A 29 1.53 3.37 7.49
N ASP A 30 1.56 4.66 7.13
CA ASP A 30 0.34 5.47 6.99
C ASP A 30 -0.61 4.92 5.92
N PHE A 31 -0.07 4.43 4.81
CA PHE A 31 -0.87 3.83 3.74
C PHE A 31 -1.42 2.44 4.12
N LYS A 32 -0.68 1.67 4.91
CA LYS A 32 -1.16 0.42 5.49
C LYS A 32 -2.33 0.68 6.45
N ASP A 33 -2.23 1.69 7.30
CA ASP A 33 -3.29 2.08 8.24
C ASP A 33 -4.54 2.57 7.52
N LYS A 34 -4.36 3.27 6.39
CA LYS A 34 -5.45 3.66 5.49
C LYS A 34 -6.02 2.51 4.66
N LYS A 35 -5.50 1.29 4.80
CA LYS A 35 -5.89 0.09 4.06
C LYS A 35 -5.84 0.27 2.53
N VAL A 36 -4.91 1.11 2.06
CA VAL A 36 -4.68 1.31 0.61
C VAL A 36 -3.56 0.41 0.09
N LEU A 37 -2.76 -0.17 0.98
CA LEU A 37 -1.74 -1.14 0.63
C LEU A 37 -1.53 -2.20 1.70
N LEU A 38 -1.01 -3.34 1.28
CA LEU A 38 -0.49 -4.40 2.14
C LEU A 38 1.02 -4.45 1.97
N VAL A 39 1.73 -4.56 3.08
CA VAL A 39 3.18 -4.72 3.10
C VAL A 39 3.50 -6.04 3.77
N ASP A 40 4.22 -6.91 3.06
CA ASP A 40 4.75 -8.18 3.56
C ASP A 40 6.23 -8.29 3.22
N GLY A 41 7.11 -7.99 4.19
CA GLY A 41 8.55 -7.92 3.95
C GLY A 41 8.87 -6.96 2.81
N ARG A 42 9.53 -7.42 1.74
CA ARG A 42 9.87 -6.65 0.53
C ARG A 42 8.72 -6.53 -0.48
N ARG A 43 7.63 -7.28 -0.28
CA ARG A 43 6.46 -7.28 -1.16
C ARG A 43 5.49 -6.19 -0.74
N ILE A 44 5.11 -5.35 -1.69
CA ILE A 44 4.09 -4.32 -1.52
C ILE A 44 2.96 -4.65 -2.49
N VAL A 45 1.74 -4.75 -1.96
CA VAL A 45 0.53 -4.99 -2.74
C VAL A 45 -0.37 -3.78 -2.62
N VAL A 46 -0.61 -3.10 -3.73
CA VAL A 46 -1.57 -1.98 -3.76
C VAL A 46 -2.98 -2.55 -3.77
N MET A 47 -3.78 -2.17 -2.77
CA MET A 47 -5.20 -2.52 -2.73
C MET A 47 -5.95 -1.51 -3.60
N ASP A 48 -6.60 -1.99 -4.65
CA ASP A 48 -7.47 -1.16 -5.51
C ASP A 48 -8.51 -0.43 -4.64
N ALA A 49 -8.37 0.89 -4.53
CA ALA A 49 -9.25 1.77 -3.78
C ALA A 49 -10.60 1.98 -4.49
N LYS A 50 -11.16 0.93 -5.11
CA LYS A 50 -12.59 0.89 -5.31
C LYS A 50 -13.20 0.79 -3.92
N PRO A 51 -13.86 1.86 -3.41
CA PRO A 51 -14.64 1.70 -2.20
C PRO A 51 -15.58 0.54 -2.47
N LEU A 52 -15.61 -0.38 -1.52
CA LEU A 52 -16.62 -1.41 -1.34
C LEU A 52 -17.90 -1.10 -2.12
N LEU A 53 -18.02 -1.63 -3.34
CA LEU A 53 -19.31 -1.91 -3.98
C LEU A 53 -20.05 -3.06 -3.25
N GLN A 54 -19.69 -3.30 -1.99
CA GLN A 54 -20.19 -4.33 -1.09
C GLN A 54 -20.69 -3.78 0.26
N LEU A 55 -20.76 -2.45 0.44
CA LEU A 55 -21.59 -1.88 1.52
C LEU A 55 -23.08 -1.81 1.12
N THR A 56 -23.45 -2.17 -0.11
CA THR A 56 -24.84 -2.18 -0.62
C THR A 56 -25.58 -3.50 -0.47
N HIS A 57 -25.06 -4.49 0.27
CA HIS A 57 -25.80 -5.73 0.57
C HIS A 57 -26.08 -5.93 2.06
N SER A 58 -26.37 -4.82 2.75
CA SER A 58 -27.12 -4.89 3.99
C SER A 58 -28.23 -3.86 3.90
N ILE A 59 -29.46 -4.35 4.09
CA ILE A 59 -30.75 -3.65 4.19
C ILE A 59 -31.64 -3.77 2.93
N VAL A 60 -32.72 -4.54 3.16
CA VAL A 60 -33.98 -4.85 2.43
C VAL A 60 -33.95 -5.72 1.16
#